data_AF-A0A351TK80-F1
#
_entry.id   AF-A0A351TK80-F1
#
_cell.length_a   1.000
_cell.length_b   1.000
_cell.length_c   1.000
_cell.angle_alpha   90.00
_cell.angle_beta   90.00
_cell.angle_gamma   90.00
#
_symmetry.space_group_name_H-M   'P 1'
#
loop_
_entity.id
_entity.type
_entity.pdbx_description
1 polymer ?
#
loop_
_entity_poly.entity_id
_entity_poly.type
_entity_poly.pdbx_seq_one_letter_code
_entity_poly.pdbx_strand_id
1 'polypeptide(L)'
;MKNKKDTIKCSGCQHCSGFRPYGNTRTSFTCSHPDQGYIEDYFHKKRMSKMPGFLGFGARHSDAVPVKTAPAWCPEKKAAKEK
;
A
#
# COMPACT_ATOMS: atom_id res chain seq x y z
N MET A 1 -17.80 -22.94 8.68
CA MET A 1 -16.68 -22.09 9.15
C MET A 1 -16.71 -20.79 8.35
N LYS A 2 -16.69 -19.63 9.01
CA LYS A 2 -16.85 -18.32 8.35
C LYS A 2 -15.63 -18.06 7.44
N ASN A 3 -15.84 -18.04 6.12
CA ASN A 3 -14.89 -17.51 5.14
C ASN A 3 -14.60 -16.03 5.48
N LYS A 4 -13.64 -15.81 6.36
CA LYS A 4 -13.07 -14.48 6.57
C LYS A 4 -12.33 -14.17 5.29
N LYS A 5 -12.90 -13.28 4.48
CA LYS A 5 -12.16 -12.54 3.45
C LYS A 5 -11.00 -11.88 4.18
N ASP A 6 -9.85 -12.55 4.25
CA ASP A 6 -8.67 -12.02 4.92
C ASP A 6 -8.35 -10.72 4.22
N THR A 7 -8.74 -9.64 4.88
CA THR A 7 -8.63 -8.32 4.32
C THR A 7 -7.16 -8.00 4.46
N ILE A 8 -6.39 -8.28 3.42
CA ILE A 8 -4.94 -8.10 3.40
C ILE A 8 -4.68 -6.68 3.90
N LYS A 9 -3.89 -6.56 4.97
CA LYS A 9 -3.59 -5.28 5.61
C LYS A 9 -2.20 -4.85 5.19
N CYS A 10 -2.07 -3.67 4.60
CA CYS A 10 -0.75 -3.08 4.36
C CYS A 10 0.03 -2.81 5.66
N SER A 11 -0.67 -2.65 6.79
CA SER A 11 -0.03 -2.48 8.10
C SER A 11 0.81 -3.68 8.57
N GLY A 12 0.62 -4.86 7.98
CA GLY A 12 1.40 -6.07 8.29
C GLY A 12 2.29 -6.54 7.14
N CYS A 13 2.40 -5.76 6.07
CA CYS A 13 3.20 -6.14 4.91
C CYS A 13 4.66 -5.74 5.13
N GLN A 14 5.59 -6.69 5.01
CA GLN A 14 7.03 -6.46 5.18
C GLN A 14 7.63 -5.52 4.10
N HIS A 15 6.88 -5.30 3.02
CA HIS A 15 7.24 -4.43 1.91
C HIS A 15 6.72 -2.99 2.06
N CYS A 16 5.94 -2.70 3.11
CA CYS A 16 5.51 -1.33 3.42
C CYS A 16 6.60 -0.59 4.18
N SER A 17 7.04 0.53 3.62
CA SER A 17 8.04 1.41 4.23
C SER A 17 7.44 2.79 4.49
N GLY A 18 7.70 3.31 5.68
CA GLY A 18 7.41 4.70 6.04
C GLY A 18 8.66 5.55 5.89
N PHE A 19 8.62 6.58 5.05
CA PHE A 19 9.68 7.57 4.91
C PHE A 19 9.23 8.90 5.52
N ARG A 20 9.99 9.43 6.48
CA ARG A 20 9.75 10.74 7.08
C ARG A 20 10.96 11.66 6.88
N PRO A 21 10.90 12.61 5.93
CA PRO A 21 11.99 13.55 5.74
C PRO A 21 12.14 14.49 6.95
N TYR A 22 13.39 14.86 7.26
CA TYR A 22 13.71 15.80 8.33
C TYR A 22 13.00 17.14 8.12
N GLY A 23 12.38 17.67 9.18
CA GLY A 23 11.54 18.87 9.11
C GLY A 23 10.07 18.62 8.78
N ASN A 24 9.69 17.42 8.33
CA ASN A 24 8.30 17.09 8.05
C ASN A 24 7.59 16.47 9.27
N THR A 25 6.30 16.76 9.41
CA THR A 25 5.50 16.28 10.56
C THR A 25 4.72 15.00 10.24
N ARG A 26 4.67 14.61 8.95
CA ARG A 26 3.99 13.41 8.46
C ARG A 26 4.97 12.46 7.80
N THR A 27 4.75 11.17 8.02
CA THR A 27 5.47 10.07 7.36
C THR A 27 4.73 9.72 6.07
N SER A 28 5.43 9.70 4.93
CA SER A 28 4.90 9.13 3.68
C SER A 28 5.05 7.62 3.69
N PHE A 29 3.99 6.90 3.36
CA PHE A 29 4.00 5.45 3.29
C PHE A 29 3.96 5.00 1.84
N THR A 30 4.89 4.11 1.50
CA THR A 30 4.97 3.46 0.20
C THR A 30 5.03 1.95 0.40
N CYS A 31 4.47 1.21 -0.55
CA CYS A 31 4.60 -0.24 -0.61
C CYS A 31 5.46 -0.62 -1.81
N SER A 32 6.59 -1.26 -1.55
CA SER A 32 7.55 -1.71 -2.55
C SER A 32 7.51 -3.23 -2.66
N HIS A 33 6.46 -3.75 -3.29
CA HIS A 33 6.39 -5.18 -3.60
C HIS A 33 7.38 -5.56 -4.71
N PRO A 34 7.86 -6.83 -4.74
CA PRO A 34 8.69 -7.33 -5.83
C PRO A 34 7.98 -7.25 -7.19
N ASP A 35 6.65 -7.41 -7.23
CA ASP A 35 5.81 -7.18 -8.42
C ASP A 35 5.55 -5.69 -8.69
N GLN A 36 6.61 -4.88 -8.71
CA GLN A 36 6.50 -3.44 -8.97
C GLN A 36 5.91 -3.16 -10.36
N GLY A 37 6.24 -3.98 -11.36
CA GLY A 37 5.69 -3.86 -12.71
C GLY A 37 4.17 -4.00 -12.77
N TYR A 38 3.55 -4.83 -11.91
CA TYR A 38 2.08 -4.91 -11.81
C TYR A 38 1.48 -3.62 -11.25
N ILE A 39 2.13 -3.05 -10.23
CA ILE A 39 1.68 -1.80 -9.61
C ILE A 39 1.78 -0.67 -10.62
N GLU A 40 2.90 -0.56 -11.34
CA GLU A 40 3.12 0.45 -12.37
C GLU A 40 2.11 0.33 -13.51
N ASP A 41 1.90 -0.88 -14.05
CA ASP A 41 0.90 -1.14 -15.08
C ASP A 41 -0.52 -0.78 -14.60
N TYR A 42 -0.87 -1.11 -13.36
CA TYR A 42 -2.17 -0.75 -12.80
C TYR A 42 -2.35 0.76 -12.69
N PHE A 43 -1.34 1.48 -12.20
CA PHE A 43 -1.36 2.94 -12.10
C PHE A 43 -1.47 3.58 -13.48
N HIS A 44 -0.73 3.08 -14.47
CA HIS A 44 -0.78 3.55 -15.84
C HIS A 44 -2.16 3.31 -16.48
N LYS A 45 -2.70 2.09 -16.38
CA LYS A 45 -4.04 1.72 -16.87
C LYS A 45 -5.15 2.56 -16.23
N LYS A 46 -5.01 2.88 -14.94
CA LYS A 46 -5.98 3.70 -14.20
C LYS A 46 -5.67 5.21 -14.25
N ARG A 47 -4.64 5.63 -15.01
CA ARG A 47 -4.19 7.03 -15.13
C ARG A 47 -3.99 7.71 -13.78
N MET A 48 -3.39 6.99 -12.82
CA MET A 48 -3.08 7.55 -11.51
C MET A 48 -1.78 8.37 -11.60
N SER A 49 -1.85 9.68 -11.35
CA SER A 49 -0.66 10.56 -11.29
C SER A 49 0.17 10.44 -10.00
N LYS A 50 -0.20 9.52 -9.09
CA LYS A 50 0.55 9.29 -7.86
C LYS A 50 1.76 8.40 -8.14
N MET A 51 2.79 8.51 -7.31
CA MET A 51 3.92 7.58 -7.34
C MET A 51 3.39 6.12 -7.21
N PRO A 52 3.84 5.19 -8.07
CA PRO A 52 3.50 3.78 -7.95
C PRO A 52 3.82 3.27 -6.54
N GLY A 53 2.88 2.54 -5.93
CA GLY A 53 3.08 2.04 -4.58
C GLY A 53 2.78 3.04 -3.46
N PHE A 54 2.44 4.29 -3.77
CA PHE A 54 2.14 5.29 -2.75
C PHE A 54 0.82 5.01 -2.02
N LEU A 55 0.90 4.82 -0.70
CA LEU A 55 -0.26 4.54 0.15
C LEU A 55 -0.89 5.82 0.71
N GLY A 56 -0.08 6.84 0.97
CA GLY A 56 -0.54 8.10 1.54
C GLY A 56 0.40 8.65 2.60
N PHE A 57 -0.03 9.73 3.24
CA PHE A 57 0.64 10.29 4.40
C PHE A 57 -0.04 9.79 5.68
N GLY A 58 0.75 9.32 6.64
CA GLY A 58 0.25 8.97 7.97
C GLY A 58 -0.17 10.19 8.77
N ALA A 59 -0.74 9.92 9.95
CA ALA A 59 -1.09 10.97 10.90
C ALA A 59 0.17 11.70 11.39
N ARG A 60 -0.03 12.93 11.89
CA ARG A 60 1.05 13.77 12.40
C ARG A 60 1.76 13.05 13.56
N HIS A 61 3.09 12.99 13.54
CA HIS A 61 3.90 12.29 14.55
C HIS A 61 3.51 10.82 14.78
N SER A 62 2.92 10.16 13.78
CA SER A 62 2.51 8.76 13.87
C SER A 62 3.11 7.95 12.74
N ASP A 63 3.67 6.79 13.09
CA ASP A 63 4.19 5.81 12.13
C ASP A 63 3.10 4.79 11.70
N ALA A 64 1.84 5.12 11.96
CA ALA A 64 0.71 4.31 11.54
C ALA A 64 0.47 4.45 10.03
N VAL A 65 0.49 3.31 9.33
CA VAL A 65 0.14 3.22 7.91
C VAL A 65 -1.28 3.75 7.71
N PRO A 66 -1.50 4.75 6.83
CA PRO A 66 -2.78 5.43 6.68
C PRO A 66 -3.88 4.55 6.06
N VAL A 67 -3.51 3.39 5.52
CA VAL A 67 -4.43 2.42 4.94
C VAL A 67 -4.65 1.23 5.87
N LYS A 68 -5.91 1.04 6.28
CA LYS A 68 -6.34 -0.12 7.08
C LYS A 68 -6.34 -1.44 6.26
N THR A 69 -6.42 -1.32 4.94
CA THR A 69 -6.57 -2.43 4.00
C THR A 69 -5.68 -2.23 2.78
N ALA A 70 -5.28 -3.34 2.15
CA ALA A 70 -4.45 -3.31 0.97
C ALA A 70 -5.20 -2.62 -0.18
N PRO A 71 -4.53 -1.71 -0.92
CA PRO A 71 -5.13 -1.05 -2.07
C PRO A 71 -5.43 -2.04 -3.19
N ALA A 72 -6.30 -1.65 -4.12
CA ALA A 72 -6.73 -2.53 -5.23
C ALA A 72 -5.58 -2.98 -6.15
N TRP A 73 -4.51 -2.20 -6.22
CA TRP A 73 -3.30 -2.50 -6.98
C TRP A 73 -2.29 -3.37 -6.23
N CYS A 74 -2.55 -3.74 -4.97
CA CYS A 74 -1.64 -4.61 -4.22
C CYS A 74 -1.63 -6.03 -4.83
N PRO A 75 -0.46 -6.58 -5.20
CA PRO A 75 -0.35 -7.89 -5.84
C PRO A 75 -0.88 -9.02 -4.95
N GLU A 76 -0.65 -8.95 -3.62
CA GLU A 76 -1.20 -9.93 -2.68
C GLU A 76 -2.75 -9.94 -2.71
N LYS A 77 -3.37 -8.76 -2.89
CA LYS A 77 -4.83 -8.63 -2.94
C LYS A 77 -5.41 -9.20 -4.24
N LYS A 78 -4.67 -9.11 -5.34
CA LYS A 78 -5.02 -9.79 -6.60
C LYS A 78 -4.95 -11.31 -6.41
N ALA A 79 -3.85 -11.82 -5.86
CA ALA A 79 -3.66 -13.25 -5.60
C ALA A 79 -4.75 -13.85 -4.69
N ALA A 80 -5.24 -13.09 -3.71
CA ALA A 80 -6.33 -13.52 -2.84
C ALA A 80 -7.73 -13.42 -3.49
N LYS A 81 -7.89 -12.71 -4.60
CA LYS A 81 -9.17 -12.62 -5.35
C LYS A 81 -9.32 -13.72 -6.41
N GLU A 82 -8.22 -14.33 -6.84
CA GLU A 82 -8.20 -15.40 -7.85
C GLU A 82 -8.26 -16.81 -7.24
N LYS A 83 -8.39 -16.91 -5.90
CA LYS A 83 -8.70 -18.14 -5.16
C LYS A 83 -10.14 -18.14 -4.69
#